data_AF-A0A8J4YQN3-F1
#
_entry.id   AF-A0A8J4YQN3-F1
#
_cell.length_a   1.000
_cell.length_b   1.000
_cell.length_c   1.000
_cell.angle_alpha   90.00
_cell.angle_beta   90.00
_cell.angle_gamma   90.00
#
_symmetry.space_group_name_H-M   'P 1'
#
loop_
_entity.id
_entity.type
_entity.pdbx_description
1 polymer ?
#
loop_
_entity_poly.entity_id
_entity_poly.type
_entity_poly.pdbx_seq_one_letter_code
_entity_poly.pdbx_strand_id
1 'polypeptide(L)'
;MVRPERPSHTLKIISANVRGLRTNIGDLTHNCVLRHSADVVVVTETWLNNEVEPTFGKIRGYTQWNRRDRPERAGGGVAVCFKEGVQAQHLDVVPPPHMEVMFFRVLLADRSAILLCAMYRPPRQGPASLQYLTGALDDLMLEHRCRHVLVVGDLNHHLEQHAYESLLTVQGLTDHIDIGVARDETTSRTVWLWDKADWASLRRDLSHTAWGTLLRDGAENMSRALTSRLLALQRRHVPHRDYTTKPTDQPWFGYRCRVAAEAKYSAWLRFKRNPTRRNKDLHRAACRRMVVSSKWAIKKWEEDLRRKLRGSGVGNKTWWSLVKEKQGISRQDSIPPLTKQDGTAAVNFAPEKTQAMVVSRSPAARPAVEGRLRFGGVPLPLQEAVKVLGVEVARELRFDGHIKHIAKKASHKVSALRRVASFLNRGGKLLLYKAQIRPYLEYAALSWMSCAASHTRRLDSIQRRALRLVDAADPPDPPDPPAQFEPVSPLDSLEHRRDVAALVVFHKAQVQGVLHLAGLRQPPRVATRSTRTVLTSGDAVEVPRSRASQHQRTFVGRVSRMWNIFTVAVPHIQEMNTQSVKLAANRWRLLKPTPLRLVIL
;
A
#
# COMPACT_ATOMS: atom_id res chain seq x y z
N MET A 1 -25.84 -5.80 -39.27
CA MET A 1 -24.65 -6.37 -38.60
C MET A 1 -23.95 -5.25 -37.83
N VAL A 2 -24.22 -5.14 -36.53
CA VAL A 2 -23.54 -4.19 -35.64
C VAL A 2 -22.20 -4.82 -35.26
N ARG A 3 -21.08 -4.20 -35.66
CA ARG A 3 -19.75 -4.62 -35.21
C ARG A 3 -19.68 -4.47 -33.69
N PRO A 4 -19.16 -5.45 -32.94
CA PRO A 4 -18.98 -5.28 -31.50
C PRO A 4 -18.05 -4.09 -31.25
N GLU A 5 -18.49 -3.13 -30.43
CA GLU A 5 -17.68 -1.98 -30.04
C GLU A 5 -16.37 -2.48 -29.41
N ARG A 6 -15.24 -2.02 -29.97
CA ARG A 6 -13.92 -2.26 -29.36
C ARG A 6 -13.91 -1.55 -28.00
N PRO A 7 -13.32 -2.15 -26.95
CA PRO A 7 -13.20 -1.48 -25.66
C PRO A 7 -12.45 -0.15 -25.84
N SER A 8 -13.10 0.97 -25.54
CA SER A 8 -12.50 2.31 -25.61
C SER A 8 -11.32 2.39 -24.63
N HIS A 9 -10.09 2.33 -25.13
CA HIS A 9 -8.91 2.59 -24.31
C HIS A 9 -8.74 4.11 -24.16
N THR A 10 -9.05 4.62 -22.98
CA THR A 10 -8.82 6.02 -22.62
C THR A 10 -7.36 6.24 -22.27
N LEU A 11 -6.66 7.12 -22.99
CA LEU A 11 -5.29 7.54 -22.69
C LEU A 11 -5.28 8.43 -21.43
N LYS A 12 -4.58 8.01 -20.38
CA LYS A 12 -4.49 8.76 -19.12
C LYS A 12 -3.17 9.51 -19.02
N ILE A 13 -3.24 10.84 -18.95
CA ILE A 13 -2.07 11.71 -18.81
C ILE A 13 -2.09 12.39 -17.45
N ILE A 14 -0.94 12.42 -16.76
CA ILE A 14 -0.75 13.23 -15.55
C ILE A 14 0.25 14.34 -15.87
N SER A 15 -0.17 15.58 -15.62
CA SER A 15 0.70 16.76 -15.63
C SER A 15 0.89 17.28 -14.20
N ALA A 16 2.12 17.51 -13.75
CA ALA A 16 2.39 18.03 -12.42
C ALA A 16 3.59 18.99 -12.39
N ASN A 17 3.38 20.21 -11.89
CA ASN A 17 4.47 21.08 -11.45
C ASN A 17 4.93 20.59 -10.07
N VAL A 18 6.15 20.02 -10.01
CA VAL A 18 6.66 19.32 -8.82
C VAL A 18 7.55 20.16 -7.92
N ARG A 19 7.95 21.39 -8.33
CA ARG A 19 8.82 22.31 -7.56
C ARG A 19 10.00 21.61 -6.88
N GLY A 20 10.75 20.83 -7.65
CA GLY A 20 11.82 19.97 -7.20
C GLY A 20 11.43 18.49 -7.23
N LEU A 21 11.88 17.77 -8.25
CA LEU A 21 11.60 16.34 -8.40
C LEU A 21 12.28 15.53 -7.29
N ARG A 22 13.52 15.87 -6.91
CA ARG A 22 14.26 15.16 -5.85
C ARG A 22 13.48 15.06 -4.52
N THR A 23 12.78 16.11 -4.15
CA THR A 23 12.03 16.18 -2.88
C THR A 23 10.64 15.56 -2.98
N ASN A 24 10.00 15.62 -4.16
CA ASN A 24 8.58 15.30 -4.31
C ASN A 24 8.29 14.02 -5.14
N ILE A 25 9.33 13.32 -5.61
CA ILE A 25 9.17 12.13 -6.46
C ILE A 25 8.38 10.98 -5.81
N GLY A 26 8.52 10.80 -4.49
CA GLY A 26 7.80 9.74 -3.77
C GLY A 26 6.28 9.96 -3.81
N ASP A 27 5.87 11.21 -3.61
CA ASP A 27 4.48 11.66 -3.62
C ASP A 27 3.88 11.56 -5.02
N LEU A 28 4.57 12.15 -6.02
CA LEU A 28 4.23 12.03 -7.45
C LEU A 28 4.03 10.56 -7.86
N THR A 29 4.98 9.69 -7.52
CA THR A 29 4.97 8.30 -7.98
C THR A 29 3.84 7.49 -7.35
N HIS A 30 3.69 7.54 -6.01
CA HIS A 30 2.77 6.65 -5.30
C HIS A 30 1.35 7.19 -5.26
N ASN A 31 1.18 8.50 -5.08
CA ASN A 31 -0.14 9.10 -4.88
C ASN A 31 -0.79 9.54 -6.19
N CYS A 32 0.01 9.85 -7.23
CA CYS A 32 -0.53 10.25 -8.54
C CYS A 32 -0.33 9.14 -9.58
N VAL A 33 0.91 8.84 -9.96
CA VAL A 33 1.23 7.99 -11.14
C VAL A 33 0.69 6.56 -11.01
N LEU A 34 1.10 5.85 -9.95
CA LEU A 34 0.73 4.44 -9.76
C LEU A 34 -0.74 4.27 -9.34
N ARG A 35 -1.28 5.20 -8.54
CA ARG A 35 -2.67 5.17 -8.08
C ARG A 35 -3.66 5.29 -9.24
N HIS A 36 -3.40 6.20 -10.17
CA HIS A 36 -4.28 6.45 -11.31
C HIS A 36 -3.92 5.63 -12.55
N SER A 37 -2.82 4.85 -12.49
CA SER A 37 -2.33 4.01 -13.60
C SER A 37 -2.11 4.82 -14.89
N ALA A 38 -1.47 5.98 -14.77
CA ALA A 38 -1.24 6.90 -15.88
C ALA A 38 -0.43 6.27 -17.01
N ASP A 39 -0.76 6.58 -18.26
CA ASP A 39 -0.04 6.09 -19.44
C ASP A 39 1.12 7.03 -19.80
N VAL A 40 0.93 8.33 -19.58
CA VAL A 40 1.95 9.38 -19.79
C VAL A 40 2.06 10.25 -18.55
N VAL A 41 3.28 10.57 -18.14
CA VAL A 41 3.55 11.45 -16.99
C VAL A 41 4.46 12.58 -17.45
N VAL A 42 3.97 13.82 -17.33
CA VAL A 42 4.69 15.05 -17.64
C VAL A 42 4.90 15.82 -16.34
N VAL A 43 6.15 16.18 -16.05
CA VAL A 43 6.49 16.98 -14.86
C VAL A 43 7.26 18.24 -15.23
N THR A 44 6.90 19.35 -14.58
CA THR A 44 7.55 20.66 -14.74
C THR A 44 8.14 21.12 -13.42
N GLU A 45 9.10 22.06 -13.47
CA GLU A 45 9.92 22.47 -12.33
C GLU A 45 10.65 21.29 -11.66
N THR A 46 11.33 20.46 -12.45
CA THR A 46 12.08 19.30 -11.93
C THR A 46 13.27 19.72 -11.06
N TRP A 47 13.87 20.87 -11.33
CA TRP A 47 15.08 21.40 -10.69
C TRP A 47 16.25 20.42 -10.73
N LEU A 48 16.29 19.56 -11.75
CA LEU A 48 17.40 18.66 -12.03
C LEU A 48 18.48 19.35 -12.87
N ASN A 49 19.69 18.80 -12.80
CA ASN A 49 20.87 19.23 -13.54
C ASN A 49 21.61 18.00 -14.11
N ASN A 50 22.63 18.25 -14.92
CA ASN A 50 23.42 17.21 -15.58
C ASN A 50 24.20 16.30 -14.61
N GLU A 51 24.38 16.73 -13.36
CA GLU A 51 25.00 15.90 -12.29
C GLU A 51 24.07 14.79 -11.80
N VAL A 52 22.76 14.90 -12.06
CA VAL A 52 21.80 13.85 -11.70
C VAL A 52 21.89 12.73 -12.72
N GLU A 53 22.05 11.49 -12.26
CA GLU A 53 22.03 10.32 -13.14
C GLU A 53 20.71 10.21 -13.93
N PRO A 54 20.73 9.81 -15.22
CA PRO A 54 19.51 9.66 -16.03
C PRO A 54 18.50 8.63 -15.49
N THR A 55 18.96 7.70 -14.66
CA THR A 55 18.12 6.68 -14.02
C THR A 55 17.44 7.16 -12.74
N PHE A 56 17.82 8.35 -12.25
CA PHE A 56 17.30 8.91 -11.02
C PHE A 56 15.77 9.00 -11.09
N GLY A 57 15.12 8.37 -10.12
CA GLY A 57 13.68 8.45 -10.02
C GLY A 57 12.89 7.65 -11.05
N LYS A 58 13.51 6.69 -11.75
CA LYS A 58 12.79 5.79 -12.66
C LYS A 58 11.62 5.11 -11.94
N ILE A 59 10.41 5.25 -12.50
CA ILE A 59 9.21 4.61 -11.99
C ILE A 59 9.15 3.17 -12.53
N ARG A 60 8.85 2.20 -11.65
CA ARG A 60 8.72 0.80 -12.07
C ARG A 60 7.53 0.63 -13.02
N GLY A 61 7.75 0.00 -14.17
CA GLY A 61 6.72 -0.17 -15.20
C GLY A 61 6.59 1.04 -16.12
N TYR A 62 7.57 1.96 -16.09
CA TYR A 62 7.67 3.12 -16.95
C TYR A 62 9.08 3.21 -17.56
N THR A 63 9.19 3.92 -18.67
CA THR A 63 10.45 4.28 -19.31
C THR A 63 11.32 5.11 -18.36
N GLN A 64 12.60 5.28 -18.72
CA GLN A 64 13.42 6.33 -18.11
C GLN A 64 12.82 7.71 -18.42
N TRP A 65 13.17 8.69 -17.60
CA TRP A 65 12.77 10.07 -17.81
C TRP A 65 13.51 10.64 -19.02
N ASN A 66 12.75 11.07 -20.03
CA ASN A 66 13.25 12.01 -21.02
C ASN A 66 13.25 13.37 -20.36
N ARG A 67 14.40 14.03 -20.26
CA ARG A 67 14.57 15.26 -19.49
C ARG A 67 15.21 16.36 -20.32
N ARG A 68 14.75 17.58 -20.08
CA ARG A 68 15.40 18.80 -20.53
C ARG A 68 15.67 19.66 -19.30
N ASP A 69 16.90 19.57 -18.82
CA ASP A 69 17.37 20.26 -17.62
C ASP A 69 17.85 21.67 -17.96
N ARG A 70 17.84 22.56 -16.96
CA ARG A 70 18.27 23.96 -17.14
C ARG A 70 19.67 24.15 -16.55
N PRO A 71 20.69 24.49 -17.36
CA PRO A 71 22.09 24.52 -16.89
C PRO A 71 22.46 25.74 -16.03
N GLU A 72 21.82 26.90 -16.25
CA GLU A 72 22.36 28.19 -15.76
C GLU A 72 21.72 28.75 -14.46
N ARG A 73 20.64 28.16 -13.94
CA ARG A 73 19.94 28.65 -12.73
C ARG A 73 19.29 27.55 -11.91
N ALA A 74 19.17 27.77 -10.60
CA ALA A 74 18.30 26.98 -9.74
C ALA A 74 16.82 27.27 -10.07
N GLY A 75 16.13 26.30 -10.67
CA GLY A 75 14.70 26.38 -11.02
C GLY A 75 14.42 26.08 -12.50
N GLY A 76 13.25 25.49 -12.79
CA GLY A 76 12.86 25.03 -14.13
C GLY A 76 13.08 23.52 -14.34
N GLY A 77 13.17 23.11 -15.59
CA GLY A 77 13.28 21.74 -16.06
C GLY A 77 11.92 21.10 -16.38
N VAL A 78 11.88 20.32 -17.46
CA VAL A 78 10.75 19.47 -17.85
C VAL A 78 11.23 18.02 -17.99
N ALA A 79 10.42 17.07 -17.54
CA ALA A 79 10.69 15.65 -17.76
C ALA A 79 9.41 14.87 -18.09
N VAL A 80 9.55 13.84 -18.91
CA VAL A 80 8.45 12.99 -19.38
C VAL A 80 8.85 11.52 -19.26
N CYS A 81 7.94 10.69 -18.75
CA CYS A 81 8.06 9.24 -18.85
C CYS A 81 6.74 8.60 -19.30
N PHE A 82 6.86 7.42 -19.89
CA PHE A 82 5.76 6.66 -20.48
C PHE A 82 5.65 5.32 -19.80
N LYS A 83 4.42 4.81 -19.65
CA LYS A 83 4.20 3.45 -19.15
C LYS A 83 4.80 2.44 -20.14
N GLU A 84 5.44 1.40 -19.62
CA GLU A 84 5.99 0.32 -20.43
C GLU A 84 4.86 -0.30 -21.29
N GLY A 85 5.04 -0.26 -22.62
CA GLY A 85 4.03 -0.67 -23.61
C GLY A 85 3.40 0.48 -24.38
N VAL A 86 3.51 1.73 -23.91
CA VAL A 86 3.15 2.91 -24.71
C VAL A 86 4.23 3.14 -25.76
N GLN A 87 3.84 3.19 -27.03
CA GLN A 87 4.75 3.45 -28.15
C GLN A 87 4.94 4.96 -28.31
N ALA A 88 5.99 5.49 -27.71
CA ALA A 88 6.36 6.90 -27.79
C ALA A 88 7.77 7.06 -28.35
N GLN A 89 7.95 8.01 -29.27
CA GLN A 89 9.23 8.37 -29.88
C GLN A 89 9.53 9.84 -29.52
N HIS A 90 10.71 10.10 -28.97
CA HIS A 90 11.20 11.47 -28.79
C HIS A 90 11.61 12.04 -30.16
N LEU A 91 11.13 13.24 -30.46
CA LEU A 91 11.42 13.93 -31.72
C LEU A 91 12.64 14.84 -31.53
N ASP A 92 13.60 14.74 -32.44
CA ASP A 92 14.84 15.51 -32.40
C ASP A 92 14.64 16.92 -32.97
N VAL A 93 13.76 17.68 -32.31
CA VAL A 93 13.49 19.08 -32.63
C VAL A 93 14.42 19.94 -31.79
N VAL A 94 15.08 20.91 -32.41
CA VAL A 94 15.92 21.89 -31.72
C VAL A 94 15.09 23.14 -31.44
N PRO A 95 14.42 23.28 -30.27
CA PRO A 95 13.70 24.50 -29.96
C PRO A 95 14.68 25.60 -29.53
N PRO A 96 14.22 26.85 -29.49
CA PRO A 96 15.03 27.98 -29.05
C PRO A 96 15.73 27.72 -27.69
N PRO A 97 16.97 28.21 -27.47
CA PRO A 97 17.80 27.85 -26.32
C PRO A 97 17.16 28.10 -24.95
N HIS A 98 16.26 29.07 -24.88
CA HIS A 98 15.56 29.48 -23.66
C HIS A 98 14.30 28.67 -23.37
N MET A 99 13.81 27.87 -24.33
CA MET A 99 12.56 27.10 -24.19
C MET A 99 12.79 25.74 -23.51
N GLU A 100 11.97 25.47 -22.51
CA GLU A 100 11.96 24.20 -21.79
C GLU A 100 10.82 23.35 -22.35
N VAL A 101 11.03 22.82 -23.56
CA VAL A 101 10.05 22.02 -24.32
C VAL A 101 10.67 20.74 -24.90
N MET A 102 9.87 19.68 -24.97
CA MET A 102 10.17 18.43 -25.63
C MET A 102 8.96 17.96 -26.43
N PHE A 103 9.20 17.32 -27.58
CA PHE A 103 8.15 16.81 -28.47
C PHE A 103 8.24 15.30 -28.59
N PHE A 104 7.09 14.62 -28.53
CA PHE A 104 7.01 13.18 -28.66
C PHE A 104 5.91 12.80 -29.65
N ARG A 105 6.19 11.79 -30.47
CA ARG A 105 5.19 11.11 -31.29
C ARG A 105 4.68 9.89 -30.54
N VAL A 106 3.40 9.88 -30.15
CA VAL A 106 2.76 8.80 -29.40
C VAL A 106 1.78 8.05 -30.29
N LEU A 107 2.00 6.75 -30.52
CA LEU A 107 1.14 5.92 -31.36
C LEU A 107 -0.08 5.40 -30.58
N LEU A 108 -1.26 5.54 -31.17
CA LEU A 108 -2.54 5.06 -30.63
C LEU A 108 -2.89 3.66 -31.16
N ALA A 109 -3.83 3.01 -30.49
CA ALA A 109 -4.28 1.65 -30.81
C ALA A 109 -4.92 1.54 -32.21
N ASP A 110 -5.45 2.63 -32.75
CA ASP A 110 -6.02 2.71 -34.10
C ASP A 110 -4.97 3.01 -35.18
N ARG A 111 -3.67 3.01 -34.81
CA ARG A 111 -2.50 3.36 -35.65
C ARG A 111 -2.38 4.84 -36.01
N SER A 112 -3.24 5.71 -35.49
CA SER A 112 -3.01 7.16 -35.56
C SER A 112 -1.92 7.58 -34.56
N ALA A 113 -1.37 8.78 -34.71
CA ALA A 113 -0.35 9.31 -33.81
C ALA A 113 -0.78 10.67 -33.23
N ILE A 114 -0.44 10.90 -31.97
CA ILE A 114 -0.57 12.19 -31.29
C ILE A 114 0.83 12.82 -31.18
N LEU A 115 0.95 14.10 -31.53
CA LEU A 115 2.06 14.95 -31.16
C LEU A 115 1.88 15.45 -29.72
N LEU A 116 2.68 14.93 -28.79
CA LEU A 116 2.73 15.39 -27.40
C LEU A 116 3.81 16.47 -27.25
N CYS A 117 3.41 17.69 -26.93
CA CYS A 117 4.28 18.79 -26.57
C CYS A 117 4.33 18.92 -25.04
N ALA A 118 5.46 18.58 -24.43
CA ALA A 118 5.68 18.71 -22.99
C ALA A 118 6.49 19.97 -22.71
N MET A 119 5.90 20.97 -22.03
CA MET A 119 6.54 22.27 -21.85
C MET A 119 6.42 22.88 -20.45
N TYR A 120 7.44 23.63 -20.07
CA TYR A 120 7.38 24.58 -18.98
C TYR A 120 7.71 25.98 -19.49
N ARG A 121 6.82 26.95 -19.25
CA ARG A 121 7.07 28.36 -19.56
C ARG A 121 7.32 29.13 -18.26
N PRO A 122 8.56 29.58 -18.00
CA PRO A 122 8.86 30.42 -16.86
C PRO A 122 8.07 31.75 -16.88
N PRO A 123 7.67 32.30 -15.72
CA PRO A 123 6.81 33.49 -15.65
C PRO A 123 7.30 34.76 -16.35
N ARG A 124 8.61 34.88 -16.63
CA ARG A 124 9.24 36.10 -17.18
C ARG A 124 9.72 35.95 -18.62
N GLN A 125 9.28 34.91 -19.32
CA GLN A 125 9.81 34.57 -20.65
C GLN A 125 9.17 35.38 -21.80
N GLY A 126 8.11 36.15 -21.55
CA GLY A 126 7.37 36.82 -22.62
C GLY A 126 6.55 35.82 -23.47
N PRO A 127 5.96 36.27 -24.59
CA PRO A 127 5.07 35.46 -25.43
C PRO A 127 5.81 34.58 -26.45
N ALA A 128 7.13 34.76 -26.63
CA ALA A 128 7.92 34.13 -27.69
C ALA A 128 7.78 32.60 -27.74
N SER A 129 7.69 31.93 -26.59
CA SER A 129 7.53 30.47 -26.53
C SER A 129 6.15 30.00 -27.00
N LEU A 130 5.09 30.79 -26.79
CA LEU A 130 3.76 30.48 -27.30
C LEU A 130 3.66 30.79 -28.79
N GLN A 131 4.24 31.91 -29.24
CA GLN A 131 4.31 32.27 -30.67
C GLN A 131 5.08 31.23 -31.49
N TYR A 132 6.19 30.71 -30.95
CA TYR A 132 6.92 29.60 -31.56
C TYR A 132 6.03 28.37 -31.75
N LEU A 133 5.25 27.98 -30.73
CA LEU A 133 4.31 26.87 -30.87
C LEU A 133 3.23 27.15 -31.91
N THR A 134 2.71 28.38 -31.95
CA THR A 134 1.69 28.77 -32.94
C THR A 134 2.18 28.57 -34.38
N GLY A 135 3.47 28.81 -34.65
CA GLY A 135 4.04 28.62 -35.99
C GLY A 135 4.55 27.20 -36.26
N ALA A 136 5.05 26.49 -35.24
CA ALA A 136 5.76 25.23 -35.44
C ALA A 136 4.87 23.98 -35.38
N LEU A 137 3.69 24.04 -34.76
CA LEU A 137 2.88 22.85 -34.52
C LEU A 137 2.37 22.18 -35.81
N ASP A 138 1.93 22.95 -36.80
CA ASP A 138 1.43 22.41 -38.07
C ASP A 138 2.53 21.64 -38.83
N ASP A 139 3.71 22.24 -38.95
CA ASP A 139 4.87 21.63 -39.61
C ASP A 139 5.27 20.33 -38.91
N LEU A 140 5.34 20.35 -37.57
CA LEU A 140 5.67 19.17 -36.77
C LEU A 140 4.61 18.07 -36.87
N MET A 141 3.33 18.43 -36.93
CA MET A 141 2.24 17.46 -37.12
C MET A 141 2.32 16.83 -38.50
N LEU A 142 2.59 17.62 -39.54
CA LEU A 142 2.71 17.15 -40.92
C LEU A 142 3.93 16.24 -41.11
N GLU A 143 5.10 16.69 -40.69
CA GLU A 143 6.38 15.97 -40.83
C GLU A 143 6.31 14.60 -40.13
N HIS A 144 5.74 14.55 -38.93
CA HIS A 144 5.69 13.32 -38.13
C HIS A 144 4.37 12.54 -38.26
N ARG A 145 3.51 12.93 -39.21
CA ARG A 145 2.21 12.29 -39.51
C ARG A 145 1.33 12.12 -38.27
N CYS A 146 1.24 13.17 -37.45
CA CYS A 146 0.37 13.21 -36.28
C CYS A 146 -0.99 13.77 -36.64
N ARG A 147 -2.06 13.08 -36.24
CA ARG A 147 -3.45 13.51 -36.50
C ARG A 147 -3.98 14.45 -35.43
N HIS A 148 -3.40 14.37 -34.23
CA HIS A 148 -3.81 15.13 -33.05
C HIS A 148 -2.59 15.72 -32.37
N VAL A 149 -2.77 16.81 -31.63
CA VAL A 149 -1.75 17.44 -30.80
C VAL A 149 -2.24 17.59 -29.37
N LEU A 150 -1.35 17.39 -28.41
CA LEU A 150 -1.59 17.60 -26.99
C LEU A 150 -0.45 18.44 -26.42
N VAL A 151 -0.77 19.64 -25.92
CA VAL A 151 0.18 20.49 -25.21
C VAL A 151 -0.04 20.31 -23.71
N VAL A 152 0.98 19.83 -23.00
CA VAL A 152 0.88 19.40 -21.60
C VAL A 152 2.02 20.01 -20.79
N GLY A 153 1.68 20.68 -19.70
CA GLY A 153 2.65 21.22 -18.76
C GLY A 153 2.17 22.49 -18.08
N ASP A 154 3.10 23.31 -17.60
CA ASP A 154 2.79 24.58 -16.95
C ASP A 154 3.22 25.73 -17.86
N LEU A 155 2.25 26.22 -18.64
CA LEU A 155 2.42 27.28 -19.61
C LEU A 155 2.41 28.67 -18.96
N ASN A 156 2.03 28.78 -17.67
CA ASN A 156 1.75 30.06 -17.03
C ASN A 156 0.94 31.01 -17.95
N HIS A 157 -0.08 30.48 -18.64
CA HIS A 157 -0.78 31.16 -19.74
C HIS A 157 -1.37 32.51 -19.33
N HIS A 158 -1.82 32.62 -18.08
CA HIS A 158 -2.37 33.84 -17.49
C HIS A 158 -1.41 35.04 -17.52
N LEU A 159 -0.11 34.83 -17.76
CA LEU A 159 0.88 35.88 -17.87
C LEU A 159 1.04 36.41 -19.31
N GLU A 160 0.55 35.68 -20.31
CA GLU A 160 0.62 36.03 -21.74
C GLU A 160 -0.69 35.64 -22.44
N GLN A 161 -1.80 36.13 -21.89
CA GLN A 161 -3.15 35.70 -22.28
C GLN A 161 -3.40 35.82 -23.78
N HIS A 162 -3.01 36.95 -24.41
CA HIS A 162 -3.18 37.18 -25.84
C HIS A 162 -2.42 36.16 -26.71
N ALA A 163 -1.18 35.83 -26.36
CA ALA A 163 -0.39 34.86 -27.11
C ALA A 163 -0.94 33.43 -26.92
N TYR A 164 -1.49 33.13 -25.74
CA TYR A 164 -2.15 31.86 -25.48
C TYR A 164 -3.48 31.73 -26.25
N GLU A 165 -4.32 32.76 -26.24
CA GLU A 165 -5.56 32.80 -27.03
C GLU A 165 -5.29 32.72 -28.53
N SER A 166 -4.23 33.38 -29.01
CA SER A 166 -3.76 33.25 -30.39
C SER A 166 -3.35 31.82 -30.72
N LEU A 167 -2.57 31.16 -29.84
CA LEU A 167 -2.22 29.74 -29.99
C LEU A 167 -3.47 28.86 -30.09
N LEU A 168 -4.43 29.01 -29.16
CA LEU A 168 -5.67 28.21 -29.17
C LEU A 168 -6.49 28.46 -30.45
N THR A 169 -6.62 29.71 -30.87
CA THR A 169 -7.45 30.09 -32.02
C THR A 169 -6.83 29.62 -33.34
N VAL A 170 -5.54 29.88 -33.54
CA VAL A 170 -4.84 29.53 -34.79
C VAL A 170 -4.73 28.02 -34.94
N GLN A 171 -4.42 27.30 -33.86
CA GLN A 171 -4.21 25.85 -33.88
C GLN A 171 -5.50 25.06 -33.56
N GLY A 172 -6.64 25.73 -33.41
CA GLY A 172 -7.94 25.11 -33.11
C GLY A 172 -7.96 24.26 -31.83
N LEU A 173 -7.18 24.63 -30.82
CA LEU A 173 -7.00 23.85 -29.60
C LEU A 173 -8.10 24.12 -28.59
N THR A 174 -8.57 23.06 -27.92
CA THR A 174 -9.52 23.16 -26.81
C THR A 174 -8.78 22.97 -25.49
N ASP A 175 -8.96 23.90 -24.54
CA ASP A 175 -8.34 23.79 -23.21
C ASP A 175 -9.10 22.77 -22.35
N HIS A 176 -8.54 21.57 -22.22
CA HIS A 176 -9.08 20.49 -21.39
C HIS A 176 -8.42 20.47 -20.01
N ILE A 177 -8.85 21.35 -19.11
CA ILE A 177 -8.44 21.33 -17.71
C ILE A 177 -9.49 20.58 -16.89
N ASP A 178 -9.33 19.27 -16.75
CA ASP A 178 -10.11 18.48 -15.79
C ASP A 178 -9.29 18.34 -14.49
N ILE A 179 -9.40 19.33 -13.59
CA ILE A 179 -8.72 19.30 -12.28
C ILE A 179 -9.47 18.34 -11.35
N GLY A 180 -9.31 17.05 -11.60
CA GLY A 180 -9.69 15.99 -10.68
C GLY A 180 -8.70 15.89 -9.52
N VAL A 181 -8.74 16.82 -8.56
CA VAL A 181 -8.11 16.57 -7.26
C VAL A 181 -8.99 15.53 -6.57
N ALA A 182 -8.48 14.31 -6.38
CA ALA A 182 -9.02 13.43 -5.35
C ALA A 182 -8.80 14.12 -4.00
N ARG A 183 -9.72 15.00 -3.62
CA ARG A 183 -9.75 15.62 -2.29
C ARG A 183 -10.41 14.61 -1.38
N ASP A 184 -9.64 14.06 -0.45
CA ASP A 184 -10.23 13.83 0.87
C ASP A 184 -10.85 15.19 1.29
N GLU A 185 -12.07 15.19 1.80
CA GLU A 185 -12.82 16.42 2.05
C GLU A 185 -12.07 17.34 3.04
N THR A 186 -12.01 18.64 2.73
CA THR A 186 -11.51 19.66 3.66
C THR A 186 -12.36 19.63 4.92
N THR A 187 -11.79 19.16 6.02
CA THR A 187 -12.51 19.14 7.31
C THR A 187 -12.34 20.51 7.97
N SER A 188 -13.43 21.24 8.15
CA SER A 188 -13.46 22.37 9.08
C SER A 188 -13.48 21.83 10.51
N ARG A 189 -12.66 22.42 11.36
CA ARG A 189 -12.65 22.12 12.79
C ARG A 189 -12.75 23.45 13.52
N THR A 190 -13.53 23.48 14.59
CA THR A 190 -13.66 24.67 15.45
C THR A 190 -12.64 24.56 16.58
N VAL A 191 -11.74 25.54 16.70
CA VAL A 191 -10.83 25.66 17.86
C VAL A 191 -11.45 26.60 18.87
N TRP A 192 -11.64 26.07 20.06
CA TRP A 192 -12.15 26.79 21.22
C TRP A 192 -11.00 27.41 22.02
N LEU A 193 -11.07 28.72 22.24
CA LEU A 193 -10.10 29.49 23.02
C LEU A 193 -10.53 29.52 24.48
N TRP A 194 -10.36 28.38 25.16
CA TRP A 194 -10.79 28.18 26.55
C TRP A 194 -10.12 29.13 27.55
N ASP A 195 -8.93 29.62 27.22
CA ASP A 195 -8.19 30.63 27.99
C ASP A 195 -8.92 31.99 28.03
N LYS A 196 -9.86 32.21 27.11
CA LYS A 196 -10.65 33.44 26.97
C LYS A 196 -12.15 33.24 27.24
N ALA A 197 -12.54 32.09 27.80
CA ALA A 197 -13.94 31.78 28.04
C ALA A 197 -14.52 32.65 29.17
N ASP A 198 -15.74 33.17 28.97
CA ASP A 198 -16.51 33.80 30.03
C ASP A 198 -17.17 32.72 30.91
N TRP A 199 -16.38 32.23 31.86
CA TRP A 199 -16.81 31.19 32.79
C TRP A 199 -17.94 31.64 33.72
N ALA A 200 -18.03 32.93 34.02
CA ALA A 200 -19.06 33.45 34.93
C ALA A 200 -20.43 33.41 34.26
N SER A 201 -20.52 33.90 33.03
CA SER A 201 -21.77 33.87 32.26
C SER A 201 -22.16 32.43 31.85
N LEU A 202 -21.18 31.58 31.52
CA LEU A 202 -21.45 30.17 31.22
C LEU A 202 -22.07 29.43 32.43
N ARG A 203 -21.53 29.62 33.64
CA ARG A 203 -22.08 29.02 34.86
C ARG A 203 -23.48 29.53 35.17
N ARG A 204 -23.70 30.85 35.01
CA ARG A 204 -25.02 31.47 35.21
C ARG A 204 -26.06 30.86 34.26
N ASP A 205 -25.78 30.81 32.97
CA ASP A 205 -26.72 30.28 31.98
C ASP A 205 -26.96 28.77 32.14
N LEU A 206 -25.98 28.00 32.60
CA LEU A 206 -26.15 26.60 32.96
C LEU A 206 -27.10 26.43 34.15
N SER A 207 -26.99 27.30 35.17
CA SER A 207 -27.85 27.26 36.36
C SER A 207 -29.30 27.67 36.07
N HIS A 208 -29.52 28.58 35.12
CA HIS A 208 -30.87 28.99 34.69
C HIS A 208 -31.47 28.11 33.58
N THR A 209 -30.75 27.10 33.10
CA THR A 209 -31.29 26.18 32.11
C THR A 209 -32.31 25.26 32.80
N ALA A 210 -33.54 25.24 32.29
CA ALA A 210 -34.62 24.39 32.81
C ALA A 210 -34.41 22.91 32.41
N TRP A 211 -33.43 22.27 33.05
CA TRP A 211 -33.08 20.85 32.79
C TRP A 211 -34.27 19.92 33.00
N GLY A 212 -35.10 20.25 33.99
CA GLY A 212 -36.29 19.49 34.33
C GLY A 212 -37.30 19.41 33.19
N THR A 213 -37.37 20.38 32.27
CA THR A 213 -38.23 20.32 31.08
C THR A 213 -37.49 19.83 29.85
N LEU A 214 -36.17 20.07 29.79
CA LEU A 214 -35.32 19.72 28.64
C LEU A 214 -34.97 18.21 28.58
N LEU A 215 -35.07 17.51 29.71
CA LEU A 215 -34.74 16.09 29.85
C LEU A 215 -36.00 15.27 30.21
N ARG A 216 -37.05 15.31 29.37
CA ARG A 216 -38.34 14.64 29.64
C ARG A 216 -38.78 13.55 28.64
N ASP A 217 -37.88 13.10 27.77
CA ASP A 217 -38.20 12.11 26.72
C ASP A 217 -37.40 10.80 26.87
N GLY A 218 -37.50 9.91 25.87
CA GLY A 218 -36.61 8.75 25.75
C GLY A 218 -35.12 9.14 25.70
N ALA A 219 -34.25 8.20 26.10
CA ALA A 219 -32.81 8.43 26.32
C ALA A 219 -32.08 9.10 25.13
N GLU A 220 -32.43 8.76 23.88
CA GLU A 220 -31.83 9.37 22.70
C GLU A 220 -32.21 10.85 22.54
N ASN A 221 -33.46 11.21 22.80
CA ASN A 221 -33.94 12.58 22.69
C ASN A 221 -33.36 13.45 23.81
N MET A 222 -33.28 12.92 25.04
CA MET A 222 -32.61 13.61 26.14
C MET A 222 -31.13 13.85 25.86
N SER A 223 -30.42 12.85 25.34
CA SER A 223 -29.00 12.99 24.97
C SER A 223 -28.79 14.06 23.89
N ARG A 224 -29.66 14.09 22.87
CA ARG A 224 -29.61 15.11 21.81
C ARG A 224 -29.91 16.50 22.35
N ALA A 225 -30.93 16.65 23.20
CA ALA A 225 -31.31 17.93 23.80
C ALA A 225 -30.21 18.47 24.73
N LEU A 226 -29.65 17.63 25.61
CA LEU A 226 -28.52 17.96 26.47
C LEU A 226 -27.32 18.44 25.64
N THR A 227 -26.93 17.65 24.65
CA THR A 227 -25.78 17.95 23.78
C THR A 227 -25.98 19.26 23.03
N SER A 228 -27.14 19.47 22.42
CA SER A 228 -27.46 20.71 21.71
C SER A 228 -27.42 21.93 22.64
N ARG A 229 -27.97 21.82 23.86
CA ARG A 229 -27.98 22.93 24.81
C ARG A 229 -26.57 23.29 25.30
N LEU A 230 -25.76 22.29 25.63
CA LEU A 230 -24.37 22.51 26.05
C LEU A 230 -23.53 23.12 24.92
N LEU A 231 -23.67 22.63 23.69
CA LEU A 231 -22.96 23.18 22.53
C LEU A 231 -23.39 24.63 22.23
N ALA A 232 -24.67 24.98 22.42
CA ALA A 232 -25.15 26.34 22.23
C ALA A 232 -24.56 27.30 23.27
N LEU A 233 -24.52 26.91 24.54
CA LEU A 233 -23.90 27.70 25.61
C LEU A 233 -22.38 27.82 25.41
N GLN A 234 -21.73 26.73 24.98
CA GLN A 234 -20.31 26.75 24.62
C GLN A 234 -20.03 27.74 23.49
N ARG A 235 -20.81 27.72 22.40
CA ARG A 235 -20.70 28.68 21.27
C ARG A 235 -20.85 30.13 21.72
N ARG A 236 -21.74 30.39 22.68
CA ARG A 236 -22.04 31.73 23.19
C ARG A 236 -20.93 32.29 24.08
N HIS A 237 -20.37 31.47 24.97
CA HIS A 237 -19.50 31.94 26.05
C HIS A 237 -18.02 31.62 25.87
N VAL A 238 -17.68 30.74 24.91
CA VAL A 238 -16.30 30.39 24.59
C VAL A 238 -15.94 30.94 23.21
N PRO A 239 -15.05 31.95 23.14
CA PRO A 239 -14.56 32.44 21.86
C PRO A 239 -13.96 31.29 21.04
N HIS A 240 -14.33 31.22 19.76
CA HIS A 240 -13.88 30.16 18.87
C HIS A 240 -13.45 30.69 17.51
N ARG A 241 -12.64 29.90 16.82
CA ARG A 241 -12.25 30.15 15.43
C ARG A 241 -12.39 28.87 14.63
N ASP A 242 -13.03 28.98 13.47
CA ASP A 242 -13.07 27.88 12.52
C ASP A 242 -11.77 27.83 11.73
N TYR A 243 -11.18 26.65 11.64
CA TYR A 243 -10.00 26.41 10.85
C TYR A 243 -10.21 25.24 9.89
N THR A 244 -9.83 25.45 8.64
CA THR A 244 -9.96 24.46 7.59
C THR A 244 -8.66 23.65 7.52
N THR A 245 -8.70 22.38 7.93
CA THR A 245 -7.61 21.43 7.65
C THR A 245 -7.76 20.86 6.27
N LYS A 246 -6.71 20.99 5.46
CA LYS A 246 -6.61 20.28 4.19
C LYS A 246 -6.00 18.90 4.48
N PRO A 247 -6.53 17.81 3.93
CA PRO A 247 -5.91 16.50 4.06
C PRO A 247 -4.51 16.40 3.44
N THR A 248 -4.11 17.40 2.65
CA THR A 248 -2.74 17.59 2.16
C THR A 248 -1.81 18.32 3.14
N ASP A 249 -2.33 18.86 4.24
CA ASP A 249 -1.50 19.46 5.29
C ASP A 249 -0.72 18.34 6.01
N GLN A 250 0.57 18.57 6.25
CA GLN A 250 1.37 17.61 6.99
C GLN A 250 0.80 17.39 8.40
N PRO A 251 0.93 16.19 9.01
CA PRO A 251 0.35 15.89 10.32
C PRO A 251 0.80 16.83 11.45
N TRP A 252 1.97 17.45 11.31
CA TRP A 252 2.53 18.45 12.22
C TRP A 252 2.12 19.90 11.90
N PHE A 253 1.47 20.15 10.75
CA PHE A 253 1.11 21.48 10.28
C PHE A 253 -0.19 21.96 10.96
N GLY A 254 -0.04 22.56 12.13
CA GLY A 254 -1.15 23.09 12.94
C GLY A 254 -1.49 24.56 12.66
N TYR A 255 -2.42 25.11 13.46
CA TYR A 255 -2.87 26.51 13.40
C TYR A 255 -1.73 27.53 13.38
N ARG A 256 -0.70 27.36 14.22
CA ARG A 256 0.45 28.27 14.27
C ARG A 256 1.23 28.32 12.94
N CYS A 257 1.36 27.17 12.26
CA CYS A 257 2.00 27.10 10.94
C CYS A 257 1.15 27.77 9.87
N ARG A 258 -0.19 27.60 9.92
CA ARG A 258 -1.13 28.25 9.00
C ARG A 258 -1.04 29.78 9.10
N VAL A 259 -1.15 30.34 10.31
CA VAL A 259 -1.06 31.78 10.52
C VAL A 259 0.29 32.33 10.03
N ALA A 260 1.38 31.62 10.29
CA ALA A 260 2.71 32.03 9.82
C ALA A 260 2.84 31.93 8.28
N ALA A 261 2.23 30.92 7.65
CA ALA A 261 2.21 30.74 6.20
C ALA A 261 1.37 31.84 5.51
N GLU A 262 0.20 32.16 6.06
CA GLU A 262 -0.66 33.26 5.58
C GLU A 262 0.07 34.60 5.72
N ALA A 263 0.67 34.90 6.88
CA ALA A 263 1.46 36.11 7.08
C ALA A 263 2.66 36.22 6.11
N LYS A 264 3.32 35.09 5.79
CA LYS A 264 4.38 35.03 4.77
C LYS A 264 3.83 35.36 3.38
N TYR A 265 2.69 34.78 3.02
CA TYR A 265 2.04 34.99 1.72
C TYR A 265 1.55 36.43 1.56
N SER A 266 0.88 37.00 2.57
CA SER A 266 0.45 38.41 2.57
C SER A 266 1.64 39.37 2.48
N ALA A 267 2.74 39.10 3.20
CA ALA A 267 3.95 39.91 3.09
C ALA A 267 4.64 39.79 1.72
N TRP A 268 4.59 38.60 1.10
CA TRP A 268 5.06 38.40 -0.27
C TRP A 268 4.23 39.18 -1.29
N LEU A 269 2.89 39.13 -1.19
CA LEU A 269 2.01 39.91 -2.06
C LEU A 269 2.26 41.42 -1.92
N ARG A 270 2.48 41.90 -0.69
CA ARG A 270 2.82 43.30 -0.43
C ARG A 270 4.15 43.72 -1.05
N PHE A 271 5.17 42.85 -0.98
CA PHE A 271 6.45 43.08 -1.63
C PHE A 271 6.35 42.99 -3.17
N LYS A 272 5.58 42.04 -3.71
CA LYS A 272 5.34 41.88 -5.14
C LYS A 272 4.63 43.10 -5.74
N ARG A 273 3.64 43.65 -5.03
CA ARG A 273 2.91 44.86 -5.43
C ARG A 273 3.75 46.13 -5.31
N ASN A 274 4.56 46.24 -4.25
CA ASN A 274 5.38 47.41 -4.01
C ASN A 274 6.77 47.02 -3.47
N PRO A 275 7.79 46.85 -4.34
CA PRO A 275 9.09 46.28 -4.01
C PRO A 275 10.02 47.28 -3.31
N THR A 276 9.63 47.75 -2.12
CA THR A 276 10.49 48.59 -1.26
C THR A 276 11.38 47.74 -0.33
N ARG A 277 12.47 48.34 0.17
CA ARG A 277 13.35 47.73 1.20
C ARG A 277 12.56 47.30 2.44
N ARG A 278 11.65 48.17 2.92
CA ARG A 278 10.75 47.88 4.05
C ARG A 278 9.88 46.65 3.79
N ASN A 279 9.26 46.54 2.62
CA ASN A 279 8.41 45.38 2.29
C ASN A 279 9.24 44.09 2.11
N LYS A 280 10.46 44.19 1.57
CA LYS A 280 11.42 43.08 1.48
C LYS A 280 11.78 42.55 2.86
N ASP A 281 12.03 43.45 3.82
CA ASP A 281 12.37 43.08 5.20
C ASP A 281 11.18 42.49 5.96
N LEU A 282 9.97 43.01 5.75
CA LEU A 282 8.73 42.41 6.27
C LEU A 282 8.50 40.99 5.75
N HIS A 283 8.73 40.76 4.44
CA HIS A 283 8.64 39.42 3.85
C HIS A 283 9.71 38.48 4.42
N ARG A 284 10.97 38.93 4.53
CA ARG A 284 12.06 38.16 5.17
C ARG A 284 11.74 37.80 6.62
N ALA A 285 11.19 38.73 7.40
CA ALA A 285 10.76 38.49 8.77
C ALA A 285 9.62 37.45 8.84
N ALA A 286 8.64 37.52 7.95
CA ALA A 286 7.56 36.54 7.87
C ALA A 286 8.06 35.15 7.43
N CYS A 287 9.03 35.08 6.51
CA CYS A 287 9.72 33.83 6.16
C CYS A 287 10.42 33.20 7.36
N ARG A 288 11.17 34.00 8.15
CA ARG A 288 11.82 33.53 9.38
C ARG A 288 10.82 32.99 10.40
N ARG A 289 9.70 33.70 10.63
CA ARG A 289 8.62 33.25 11.51
C ARG A 289 8.00 31.92 11.07
N MET A 290 7.82 31.71 9.77
CA MET A 290 7.32 30.45 9.22
C MET A 290 8.28 29.28 9.49
N VAL A 291 9.59 29.50 9.30
CA VAL A 291 10.61 28.47 9.59
C VAL A 291 10.61 28.10 11.06
N VAL A 292 10.59 29.08 11.97
CA VAL A 292 10.54 28.83 13.42
C VAL A 292 9.27 28.09 13.82
N SER A 293 8.11 28.52 13.32
CA SER A 293 6.82 27.89 13.63
C SER A 293 6.76 26.46 13.13
N SER A 294 7.30 26.18 11.95
CA SER A 294 7.35 24.84 11.38
C SER A 294 8.30 23.93 12.16
N LYS A 295 9.50 24.41 12.50
CA LYS A 295 10.46 23.64 13.33
C LYS A 295 9.88 23.29 14.70
N TRP A 296 9.23 24.24 15.36
CA TRP A 296 8.56 23.99 16.62
C TRP A 296 7.42 22.96 16.49
N ALA A 297 6.59 23.09 15.44
CA ALA A 297 5.46 22.20 15.24
C ALA A 297 5.88 20.76 14.90
N ILE A 298 6.95 20.59 14.11
CA ILE A 298 7.58 19.29 13.86
C ILE A 298 8.08 18.69 15.17
N LYS A 299 8.89 19.43 15.93
CA LYS A 299 9.47 18.95 17.20
C LYS A 299 8.39 18.55 18.20
N LYS A 300 7.38 19.40 18.39
CA LYS A 300 6.24 19.11 19.28
C LYS A 300 5.44 17.89 18.80
N TRP A 301 5.20 17.76 17.50
CA TRP A 301 4.50 16.60 16.95
C TRP A 301 5.30 15.30 17.15
N GLU A 302 6.62 15.33 16.98
CA GLU A 302 7.50 14.19 17.27
C GLU A 302 7.51 13.82 18.75
N GLU A 303 7.56 14.80 19.65
CA GLU A 303 7.48 14.60 21.09
C GLU A 303 6.12 14.02 21.50
N ASP A 304 5.03 14.56 20.95
CA ASP A 304 3.67 14.06 21.16
C ASP A 304 3.51 12.63 20.65
N LEU A 305 4.08 12.32 19.48
CA LEU A 305 4.06 10.99 18.89
C LEU A 305 4.89 10.02 19.72
N ARG A 306 6.10 10.40 20.14
CA ARG A 306 6.96 9.62 21.02
C ARG A 306 6.28 9.33 22.36
N ARG A 307 5.66 10.33 22.98
CA ARG A 307 4.89 10.19 24.21
C ARG A 307 3.69 9.26 24.03
N LYS A 308 2.96 9.40 22.92
CA LYS A 308 1.88 8.46 22.57
C LYS A 308 2.43 7.04 22.43
N LEU A 309 3.47 6.81 21.64
CA LEU A 309 4.03 5.47 21.41
C LEU A 309 4.69 4.83 22.65
N ARG A 310 5.16 5.65 23.60
CA ARG A 310 5.78 5.19 24.86
C ARG A 310 4.78 4.94 26.00
N GLY A 311 3.57 5.51 25.95
CA GLY A 311 2.58 5.33 27.00
C GLY A 311 2.03 3.89 27.02
N SER A 312 2.09 3.23 28.17
CA SER A 312 1.52 1.88 28.42
C SER A 312 0.00 1.80 28.21
N GLY A 313 -0.69 2.94 28.02
CA GLY A 313 -2.14 3.04 27.85
C GLY A 313 -2.64 3.27 26.41
N VAL A 314 -1.83 3.10 25.36
CA VAL A 314 -2.35 3.21 23.98
C VAL A 314 -3.24 2.02 23.67
N GLY A 315 -4.55 2.22 23.78
CA GLY A 315 -5.55 1.24 23.36
C GLY A 315 -5.30 0.75 21.93
N ASN A 316 -5.49 -0.55 21.71
CA ASN A 316 -5.21 -1.27 20.46
C ASN A 316 -5.69 -0.50 19.20
N LYS A 317 -6.87 0.13 19.27
CA LYS A 317 -7.48 0.92 18.19
C LYS A 317 -6.64 2.13 17.75
N THR A 318 -6.07 2.86 18.71
CA THR A 318 -5.24 4.05 18.48
C THR A 318 -3.89 3.66 17.89
N TRP A 319 -3.30 2.56 18.38
CA TRP A 319 -2.08 1.97 17.80
C TRP A 319 -2.29 1.54 16.35
N TRP A 320 -3.36 0.79 16.08
CA TRP A 320 -3.69 0.33 14.73
C TRP A 320 -4.04 1.48 13.77
N SER A 321 -4.63 2.57 14.25
CA SER A 321 -4.86 3.78 13.45
C SER A 321 -3.54 4.42 13.00
N LEU A 322 -2.59 4.61 13.92
CA LEU A 322 -1.26 5.16 13.63
C LEU A 322 -0.47 4.28 12.65
N VAL A 323 -0.56 2.95 12.82
CA VAL A 323 0.11 1.99 11.93
C VAL A 323 -0.52 1.99 10.53
N LYS A 324 -1.85 2.04 10.42
CA LYS A 324 -2.56 2.07 9.12
C LYS A 324 -2.27 3.37 8.35
N GLU A 325 -2.26 4.51 9.06
CA GLU A 325 -1.88 5.82 8.52
C GLU A 325 -0.47 5.79 7.91
N LYS A 326 0.51 5.23 8.62
CA LYS A 326 1.92 5.15 8.14
C LYS A 326 2.18 4.04 7.12
N GLN A 327 1.30 3.05 7.01
CA GLN A 327 1.39 2.02 5.97
C GLN A 327 0.71 2.42 4.65
N GLY A 328 0.06 3.59 4.58
CA GLY A 328 -0.69 4.03 3.39
C GLY A 328 -1.87 3.11 3.05
N ILE A 329 -2.38 2.37 4.04
CA ILE A 329 -3.52 1.48 3.84
C ILE A 329 -4.77 2.31 4.04
N SER A 330 -5.27 2.89 2.95
CA SER A 330 -6.64 3.42 2.88
C SER A 330 -7.63 2.29 3.17
N ARG A 331 -8.74 2.62 3.83
CA ARG A 331 -9.83 1.68 4.13
C ARG A 331 -10.29 1.04 2.82
N GLN A 332 -10.17 -0.28 2.73
CA GLN A 332 -10.98 -1.05 1.78
C GLN A 332 -12.17 -1.57 2.57
N ASP A 333 -13.32 -0.94 2.36
CA ASP A 333 -14.58 -1.45 2.87
C ASP A 333 -15.00 -2.61 1.95
N SER A 334 -15.06 -3.82 2.52
CA SER A 334 -15.68 -4.97 1.87
C SER A 334 -17.19 -4.87 2.06
N ILE A 335 -17.94 -4.70 0.97
CA ILE A 335 -19.40 -4.75 0.94
C ILE A 335 -19.86 -6.22 1.02
N PRO A 336 -20.80 -6.59 1.91
CA PRO A 336 -21.41 -7.93 1.90
C PRO A 336 -22.49 -8.07 0.80
N PRO A 337 -22.76 -9.28 0.29
CA PRO A 337 -23.75 -9.50 -0.76
C PRO A 337 -25.20 -9.39 -0.25
N LEU A 338 -26.08 -8.89 -1.12
CA LEU A 338 -27.53 -8.70 -0.87
C LEU A 338 -28.34 -9.96 -1.24
N THR A 339 -29.40 -10.23 -0.49
CA THR A 339 -30.47 -11.19 -0.82
C THR A 339 -31.67 -10.46 -1.45
N LYS A 340 -32.32 -11.09 -2.43
CA LYS A 340 -33.62 -10.64 -2.96
C LYS A 340 -34.76 -11.07 -2.02
N GLN A 341 -35.89 -10.37 -2.06
CA GLN A 341 -37.08 -10.64 -1.23
C GLN A 341 -37.79 -11.98 -1.54
N ASP A 342 -37.39 -12.66 -2.61
CA ASP A 342 -37.95 -13.93 -3.11
C ASP A 342 -37.17 -15.17 -2.66
N GLY A 343 -36.18 -15.01 -1.76
CA GLY A 343 -35.40 -16.13 -1.22
C GLY A 343 -34.36 -16.72 -2.18
N THR A 344 -34.17 -16.15 -3.37
CA THR A 344 -33.12 -16.56 -4.31
C THR A 344 -31.82 -15.78 -4.10
N ALA A 345 -30.69 -16.44 -4.35
CA ALA A 345 -29.38 -15.79 -4.31
C ALA A 345 -29.29 -14.72 -5.42
N ALA A 346 -29.07 -13.46 -5.05
CA ALA A 346 -28.87 -12.35 -5.99
C ALA A 346 -27.49 -12.39 -6.69
N VAL A 347 -26.90 -13.58 -6.85
CA VAL A 347 -25.56 -13.75 -7.38
C VAL A 347 -25.67 -14.27 -8.81
N ASN A 348 -25.63 -13.36 -9.78
CA ASN A 348 -25.26 -13.73 -11.14
C ASN A 348 -23.79 -14.18 -11.09
N PHE A 349 -23.54 -15.47 -11.20
CA PHE A 349 -22.19 -15.97 -11.37
C PHE A 349 -21.65 -15.45 -12.70
N ALA A 350 -20.64 -14.59 -12.62
CA ALA A 350 -19.95 -14.02 -13.76
C ALA A 350 -19.07 -15.10 -14.44
N PRO A 351 -19.39 -15.54 -15.67
CA PRO A 351 -18.52 -16.46 -16.41
C PRO A 351 -17.09 -15.90 -16.53
N GLU A 352 -16.93 -14.59 -16.67
CA GLU A 352 -15.66 -13.89 -16.77
C GLU A 352 -14.81 -13.90 -15.49
N LYS A 353 -15.43 -14.10 -14.32
CA LYS A 353 -14.73 -14.26 -13.03
C LYS A 353 -14.44 -15.72 -12.68
N THR A 354 -14.97 -16.65 -13.46
CA THR A 354 -14.83 -18.08 -13.22
C THR A 354 -13.50 -18.55 -13.80
N GLN A 355 -12.67 -19.16 -12.97
CA GLN A 355 -11.36 -19.70 -13.38
C GLN A 355 -11.47 -21.21 -13.58
N ALA A 356 -10.89 -21.73 -14.66
CA ALA A 356 -10.79 -23.15 -14.92
C ALA A 356 -9.32 -23.55 -15.11
N MET A 357 -8.93 -24.72 -14.61
CA MET A 357 -7.60 -25.29 -14.77
C MET A 357 -7.72 -26.81 -14.85
N VAL A 358 -6.96 -27.43 -15.76
CA VAL A 358 -6.87 -28.88 -15.89
C VAL A 358 -5.61 -29.37 -15.18
N VAL A 359 -5.79 -30.26 -14.21
CA VAL A 359 -4.69 -30.94 -13.51
C VAL A 359 -4.61 -32.36 -14.03
N SER A 360 -3.56 -32.66 -14.80
CA SER A 360 -3.32 -34.00 -15.34
C SER A 360 -1.83 -34.22 -15.61
N ARG A 361 -1.41 -35.48 -15.54
CA ARG A 361 -0.08 -35.92 -15.99
C ARG A 361 -0.04 -36.19 -17.49
N SER A 362 -1.20 -36.33 -18.15
CA SER A 362 -1.28 -36.55 -19.59
C SER A 362 -1.27 -35.21 -20.33
N PRO A 363 -0.33 -34.98 -21.26
CA PRO A 363 -0.33 -33.79 -22.11
C PRO A 363 -1.61 -33.66 -22.95
N ALA A 364 -2.26 -34.76 -23.29
CA ALA A 364 -3.49 -34.79 -24.10
C ALA A 364 -4.75 -34.31 -23.34
N ALA A 365 -4.71 -34.26 -22.01
CA ALA A 365 -5.88 -33.90 -21.20
C ALA A 365 -6.30 -32.43 -21.36
N ARG A 366 -5.36 -31.51 -21.56
CA ARG A 366 -5.67 -30.08 -21.77
C ARG A 366 -6.36 -29.85 -23.12
N PRO A 367 -5.79 -30.29 -24.28
CA PRO A 367 -6.48 -30.19 -25.57
C PRO A 367 -7.85 -30.87 -25.60
N ALA A 368 -8.03 -31.97 -24.87
CA ALA A 368 -9.30 -32.68 -24.80
C ALA A 368 -10.44 -31.88 -24.12
N VAL A 369 -10.10 -30.93 -23.25
CA VAL A 369 -11.07 -30.15 -22.45
C VAL A 369 -11.15 -28.68 -22.91
N GLU A 370 -10.14 -28.19 -23.64
CA GLU A 370 -10.08 -26.83 -24.15
C GLU A 370 -11.29 -26.53 -25.05
N GLY A 371 -11.95 -25.39 -24.80
CA GLY A 371 -13.15 -24.97 -25.54
C GLY A 371 -14.45 -25.76 -25.22
N ARG A 372 -14.36 -26.87 -24.48
CA ARG A 372 -15.53 -27.69 -24.10
C ARG A 372 -16.14 -27.27 -22.77
N LEU A 373 -15.33 -26.74 -21.85
CA LEU A 373 -15.81 -26.27 -20.56
C LEU A 373 -16.55 -24.94 -20.72
N ARG A 374 -17.85 -24.93 -20.46
CA ARG A 374 -18.71 -23.74 -20.60
C ARG A 374 -19.44 -23.44 -19.30
N PHE A 375 -19.62 -22.15 -19.00
CA PHE A 375 -20.40 -21.67 -17.86
C PHE A 375 -21.33 -20.55 -18.34
N GLY A 376 -22.65 -20.72 -18.15
CA GLY A 376 -23.63 -19.79 -18.73
C GLY A 376 -23.57 -19.69 -20.26
N GLY A 377 -23.21 -20.78 -20.96
CA GLY A 377 -23.01 -20.80 -22.42
C GLY A 377 -21.66 -20.26 -22.91
N VAL A 378 -20.91 -19.55 -22.06
CA VAL A 378 -19.60 -18.96 -22.38
C VAL A 378 -18.48 -19.98 -22.14
N PRO A 379 -17.55 -20.18 -23.10
CA PRO A 379 -16.39 -21.04 -22.90
C PRO A 379 -15.42 -20.45 -21.88
N LEU A 380 -14.99 -21.26 -20.91
CA LEU A 380 -14.05 -20.86 -19.87
C LEU A 380 -12.60 -21.09 -20.31
N PRO A 381 -11.75 -20.05 -20.30
CA PRO A 381 -10.34 -20.21 -20.66
C PRO A 381 -9.59 -21.01 -19.59
N LEU A 382 -8.83 -22.01 -20.03
CA LEU A 382 -8.00 -22.85 -19.15
C LEU A 382 -6.71 -22.11 -18.75
N GLN A 383 -6.57 -21.86 -17.46
CA GLN A 383 -5.43 -21.16 -16.85
C GLN A 383 -4.36 -22.14 -16.40
N GLU A 384 -3.10 -21.68 -16.37
CA GLU A 384 -1.96 -22.47 -15.90
C GLU A 384 -1.86 -22.49 -14.36
N ALA A 385 -2.44 -21.49 -13.69
CA ALA A 385 -2.54 -21.42 -12.24
C ALA A 385 -3.84 -20.75 -11.82
N VAL A 386 -4.41 -21.20 -10.70
CA VAL A 386 -5.62 -20.64 -10.10
C VAL A 386 -5.39 -20.28 -8.64
N LYS A 387 -6.11 -19.26 -8.16
CA LYS A 387 -5.98 -18.78 -6.80
C LYS A 387 -7.16 -19.24 -5.95
N VAL A 388 -6.92 -20.17 -5.04
CA VAL A 388 -7.93 -20.72 -4.14
C VAL A 388 -7.64 -20.22 -2.73
N LEU A 389 -8.58 -19.44 -2.16
CA LEU A 389 -8.49 -18.91 -0.78
C LEU A 389 -7.14 -18.25 -0.45
N GLY A 390 -6.53 -17.55 -1.41
CA GLY A 390 -5.24 -16.89 -1.24
C GLY A 390 -4.01 -17.72 -1.59
N VAL A 391 -4.16 -19.02 -1.83
CA VAL A 391 -3.10 -19.93 -2.29
C VAL A 391 -3.15 -20.05 -3.81
N GLU A 392 -2.01 -19.84 -4.46
CA GLU A 392 -1.88 -20.02 -5.91
C GLU A 392 -1.44 -21.46 -6.18
N VAL A 393 -2.23 -22.18 -6.96
CA VAL A 393 -2.01 -23.59 -7.31
C VAL A 393 -1.80 -23.65 -8.81
N ALA A 394 -0.59 -24.04 -9.23
CA ALA A 394 -0.28 -24.29 -10.63
C ALA A 394 -0.77 -25.67 -11.07
N ARG A 395 -1.01 -25.87 -12.37
CA ARG A 395 -1.47 -27.16 -12.94
C ARG A 395 -0.52 -28.32 -12.65
N GLU A 396 0.79 -28.05 -12.51
CA GLU A 396 1.80 -29.04 -12.17
C GLU A 396 1.82 -29.37 -10.67
N LEU A 397 0.91 -28.77 -9.89
CA LEU A 397 0.84 -28.84 -8.43
C LEU A 397 2.17 -28.41 -7.77
N ARG A 398 2.84 -27.44 -8.41
CA ARG A 398 4.04 -26.78 -7.90
C ARG A 398 3.65 -25.49 -7.20
N PHE A 399 4.31 -25.21 -6.09
CA PHE A 399 4.07 -24.00 -5.29
C PHE A 399 5.16 -22.94 -5.46
N ASP A 400 6.06 -23.05 -6.44
CA ASP A 400 7.18 -22.12 -6.56
C ASP A 400 6.71 -20.70 -6.91
N GLY A 401 5.69 -20.55 -7.76
CA GLY A 401 5.02 -19.26 -8.04
C GLY A 401 4.43 -18.65 -6.78
N HIS A 402 3.65 -19.44 -6.03
CA HIS A 402 3.05 -19.03 -4.77
C HIS A 402 4.09 -18.56 -3.74
N ILE A 403 5.16 -19.34 -3.54
CA ILE A 403 6.22 -19.02 -2.57
C ILE A 403 7.02 -17.79 -3.02
N LYS A 404 7.27 -17.61 -4.33
CA LYS A 404 7.88 -16.37 -4.87
C LYS A 404 7.02 -15.16 -4.54
N HIS A 405 5.70 -15.26 -4.69
CA HIS A 405 4.77 -14.18 -4.37
C HIS A 405 4.74 -13.83 -2.88
N ILE A 406 4.64 -14.84 -2.01
CA ILE A 406 4.73 -14.66 -0.55
C ILE A 406 6.06 -14.00 -0.18
N ALA A 407 7.17 -14.54 -0.70
CA ALA A 407 8.51 -14.05 -0.41
C ALA A 407 8.69 -12.58 -0.81
N LYS A 408 8.14 -12.18 -1.95
CA LYS A 408 8.15 -10.78 -2.43
C LYS A 408 7.38 -9.87 -1.48
N LYS A 409 6.15 -10.24 -1.10
CA LYS A 409 5.32 -9.46 -0.16
C LYS A 409 5.96 -9.31 1.21
N ALA A 410 6.41 -10.43 1.81
CA ALA A 410 7.08 -10.42 3.09
C ALA A 410 8.39 -9.60 3.03
N SER A 411 9.12 -9.66 1.91
CA SER A 411 10.32 -8.86 1.72
C SER A 411 10.07 -7.36 1.72
N HIS A 412 9.02 -6.89 1.05
CA HIS A 412 8.65 -5.47 1.10
C HIS A 412 8.31 -5.01 2.53
N LYS A 413 7.64 -5.86 3.31
CA LYS A 413 7.33 -5.57 4.73
C LYS A 413 8.60 -5.54 5.59
N VAL A 414 9.60 -6.37 5.32
CA VAL A 414 10.92 -6.28 5.98
C VAL A 414 11.62 -4.97 5.63
N SER A 415 11.55 -4.52 4.38
CA SER A 415 12.09 -3.20 3.98
C SER A 415 11.36 -2.05 4.68
N ALA A 416 10.05 -2.16 4.89
CA ALA A 416 9.30 -1.19 5.68
C ALA A 416 9.73 -1.20 7.16
N LEU A 417 9.88 -2.40 7.77
CA LEU A 417 10.41 -2.55 9.13
C LEU A 417 11.77 -1.89 9.26
N ARG A 418 12.68 -2.07 8.30
CA ARG A 418 14.01 -1.44 8.29
C ARG A 418 13.94 0.09 8.39
N ARG A 419 13.01 0.74 7.68
CA ARG A 419 12.88 2.21 7.69
C ARG A 419 12.39 2.76 9.04
N VAL A 420 11.63 1.97 9.79
CA VAL A 420 11.11 2.38 11.10
C VAL A 420 11.89 1.80 12.27
N ALA A 421 12.85 0.89 12.01
CA ALA A 421 13.57 0.15 13.04
C ALA A 421 14.35 1.05 14.00
N SER A 422 14.88 2.19 13.51
CA SER A 422 15.60 3.17 14.34
C SER A 422 14.72 3.89 15.37
N PHE A 423 13.39 3.83 15.22
CA PHE A 423 12.43 4.46 16.14
C PHE A 423 11.82 3.48 17.15
N LEU A 424 12.24 2.21 17.13
CA LEU A 424 11.64 1.14 17.91
C LEU A 424 12.72 0.45 18.73
N ASN A 425 12.40 0.09 19.97
CA ASN A 425 13.23 -0.85 20.74
C ASN A 425 13.06 -2.28 20.18
N ARG A 426 13.92 -3.20 20.63
CA ARG A 426 13.84 -4.63 20.26
C ARG A 426 12.43 -5.22 20.36
N GLY A 427 11.69 -4.91 21.43
CA GLY A 427 10.32 -5.38 21.64
C GLY A 427 9.35 -4.91 20.55
N GLY A 428 9.38 -3.63 20.19
CA GLY A 428 8.57 -3.05 19.11
C GLY A 428 8.92 -3.63 17.73
N LYS A 429 10.21 -3.81 17.45
CA LYS A 429 10.69 -4.46 16.21
C LYS A 429 10.15 -5.90 16.11
N LEU A 430 10.22 -6.66 17.21
CA LEU A 430 9.74 -8.04 17.31
C LEU A 430 8.22 -8.14 17.15
N LEU A 431 7.47 -7.22 17.76
CA LEU A 431 6.01 -7.13 17.64
C LEU A 431 5.60 -6.90 16.18
N LEU A 432 6.24 -5.94 15.50
CA LEU A 432 5.97 -5.67 14.08
C LEU A 432 6.30 -6.87 13.19
N TYR A 433 7.40 -7.58 13.47
CA TYR A 433 7.70 -8.81 12.74
C TYR A 433 6.59 -9.86 12.91
N LYS A 434 6.18 -10.15 14.16
CA LYS A 434 5.13 -11.12 14.49
C LYS A 434 3.77 -10.73 13.88
N ALA A 435 3.45 -9.43 13.83
CA ALA A 435 2.15 -8.94 13.39
C ALA A 435 2.05 -8.67 11.88
N GLN A 436 3.14 -8.30 11.22
CA GLN A 436 3.10 -7.78 9.84
C GLN A 436 3.88 -8.61 8.82
N ILE A 437 4.87 -9.39 9.26
CA ILE A 437 5.73 -10.17 8.35
C ILE A 437 5.42 -11.66 8.49
N ARG A 438 5.47 -12.18 9.72
CA ARG A 438 5.26 -13.61 10.00
C ARG A 438 3.94 -14.17 9.45
N PRO A 439 2.79 -13.46 9.51
CA PRO A 439 1.53 -14.02 9.00
C PRO A 439 1.59 -14.35 7.51
N TYR A 440 2.31 -13.55 6.70
CA TYR A 440 2.50 -13.87 5.28
C TYR A 440 3.35 -15.13 5.07
N LEU A 441 4.35 -15.35 5.92
CA LEU A 441 5.26 -16.51 5.83
C LEU A 441 4.59 -17.82 6.28
N GLU A 442 3.51 -17.73 7.08
CA GLU A 442 2.83 -18.89 7.69
C GLU A 442 1.42 -19.14 7.13
N TYR A 443 0.86 -18.20 6.36
CA TYR A 443 -0.50 -18.32 5.82
C TYR A 443 -0.64 -19.57 4.95
N ALA A 444 -1.64 -20.39 5.27
CA ALA A 444 -1.97 -21.64 4.59
C ALA A 444 -0.76 -22.59 4.40
N ALA A 445 0.21 -22.55 5.32
CA ALA A 445 1.47 -23.28 5.16
C ALA A 445 1.32 -24.80 4.99
N LEU A 446 0.25 -25.38 5.53
CA LEU A 446 -0.03 -26.82 5.39
C LEU A 446 -0.42 -27.20 3.95
N SER A 447 -0.94 -26.26 3.15
CA SER A 447 -1.30 -26.51 1.75
C SER A 447 -0.08 -26.60 0.84
N TRP A 448 0.98 -25.83 1.13
CA TRP A 448 2.20 -25.74 0.31
C TRP A 448 3.45 -26.34 0.97
N MET A 449 3.34 -26.98 2.13
CA MET A 449 4.50 -27.56 2.84
C MET A 449 5.24 -28.66 2.06
N SER A 450 4.61 -29.22 1.02
CA SER A 450 5.21 -30.21 0.12
C SER A 450 6.18 -29.61 -0.89
N CYS A 451 6.32 -28.28 -0.92
CA CYS A 451 7.23 -27.59 -1.84
C CYS A 451 8.70 -28.00 -1.65
N ALA A 452 9.53 -27.72 -2.65
CA ALA A 452 10.96 -28.02 -2.59
C ALA A 452 11.66 -27.24 -1.46
N ALA A 453 12.68 -27.86 -0.85
CA ALA A 453 13.45 -27.24 0.22
C ALA A 453 14.11 -25.91 -0.20
N SER A 454 14.43 -25.74 -1.48
CA SER A 454 14.91 -24.47 -2.02
C SER A 454 13.90 -23.32 -1.84
N HIS A 455 12.59 -23.62 -1.89
CA HIS A 455 11.51 -22.65 -1.71
C HIS A 455 11.31 -22.31 -0.23
N THR A 456 11.34 -23.29 0.67
CA THR A 456 11.25 -23.04 2.12
C THR A 456 12.45 -22.24 2.63
N ARG A 457 13.68 -22.57 2.19
CA ARG A 457 14.91 -21.81 2.53
C ARG A 457 14.83 -20.33 2.16
N ARG A 458 14.09 -19.99 1.09
CA ARG A 458 13.85 -18.59 0.70
C ARG A 458 13.02 -17.85 1.75
N LEU A 459 12.00 -18.48 2.32
CA LEU A 459 11.21 -17.91 3.41
C LEU A 459 12.05 -17.78 4.69
N ASP A 460 12.89 -18.76 4.99
CA ASP A 460 13.79 -18.73 6.15
C ASP A 460 14.83 -17.61 6.04
N SER A 461 15.30 -17.30 4.82
CA SER A 461 16.18 -16.14 4.57
C SER A 461 15.49 -14.80 4.91
N ILE A 462 14.18 -14.69 4.62
CA ILE A 462 13.39 -13.51 4.95
C ILE A 462 13.20 -13.37 6.47
N GLN A 463 12.88 -14.46 7.16
CA GLN A 463 12.85 -14.47 8.62
C GLN A 463 14.20 -14.01 9.19
N ARG A 464 15.33 -14.61 8.77
CA ARG A 464 16.66 -14.21 9.22
C ARG A 464 16.95 -12.73 8.98
N ARG A 465 16.57 -12.18 7.82
CA ARG A 465 16.75 -10.74 7.55
C ARG A 465 15.91 -9.86 8.47
N ALA A 466 14.69 -10.27 8.82
CA ALA A 466 13.87 -9.55 9.79
C ALA A 466 14.47 -9.63 11.20
N LEU A 467 14.94 -10.80 11.62
CA LEU A 467 15.55 -10.99 12.94
C LEU A 467 16.83 -10.19 13.11
N ARG A 468 17.69 -10.09 12.07
CA ARG A 468 18.84 -9.19 12.09
C ARG A 468 18.48 -7.72 12.35
N LEU A 469 17.28 -7.27 11.96
CA LEU A 469 16.82 -5.92 12.27
C LEU A 469 16.32 -5.83 13.71
N VAL A 470 15.68 -6.89 14.22
CA VAL A 470 15.21 -6.99 15.61
C VAL A 470 16.39 -6.98 16.58
N ASP A 471 17.43 -7.74 16.27
CA ASP A 471 18.62 -7.90 17.11
C ASP A 471 19.73 -6.87 16.80
N ALA A 472 19.50 -5.95 15.86
CA ALA A 472 20.40 -4.82 15.64
C ALA A 472 20.39 -3.90 16.87
N ALA A 473 21.59 -3.52 17.32
CA ALA A 473 21.81 -2.66 18.49
C ALA A 473 20.81 -1.50 18.50
N ASP A 474 20.17 -1.32 19.66
CA ASP A 474 19.27 -0.19 19.85
C ASP A 474 20.10 1.12 19.75
N PRO A 475 19.50 2.23 19.28
CA PRO A 475 20.16 3.54 19.32
C PRO A 475 20.65 3.80 20.76
N PRO A 476 21.80 4.47 20.96
CA PRO A 476 22.28 4.77 22.31
C PRO A 476 21.21 5.56 23.08
N ASP A 477 20.67 4.96 24.13
CA ASP A 477 19.74 5.60 25.05
C ASP A 477 20.48 6.67 25.88
N PRO A 478 19.85 7.80 26.24
CA PRO A 478 20.26 8.56 27.42
C PRO A 478 20.00 7.71 28.69
N PRO A 479 20.78 7.90 29.77
CA PRO A 479 20.77 6.98 30.90
C PRO A 479 19.45 7.11 31.66
N ASP A 480 18.64 6.05 31.66
CA ASP A 480 17.51 5.86 32.58
C ASP A 480 17.39 4.37 32.96
N PRO A 481 16.84 4.07 34.15
CA PRO A 481 17.25 2.93 34.99
C PRO A 481 16.76 1.56 34.50
N PRO A 482 17.39 0.47 34.96
CA PRO A 482 17.22 -0.86 34.38
C PRO A 482 15.84 -1.45 34.72
N ALA A 483 14.94 -1.45 33.75
CA ALA A 483 13.84 -2.40 33.75
C ALA A 483 14.41 -3.79 33.45
N GLN A 484 14.15 -4.75 34.35
CA GLN A 484 14.59 -6.14 34.25
C GLN A 484 14.11 -6.75 32.92
N PHE A 485 15.00 -6.80 31.92
CA PHE A 485 14.75 -7.48 30.66
C PHE A 485 15.01 -8.97 30.87
N GLU A 486 13.94 -9.77 30.99
CA GLU A 486 14.08 -11.23 30.87
C GLU A 486 14.64 -11.59 29.48
N PRO A 487 15.60 -12.54 29.39
CA PRO A 487 16.12 -13.01 28.11
C PRO A 487 15.03 -13.77 27.35
N VAL A 488 14.35 -13.10 26.42
CA VAL A 488 13.35 -13.74 25.54
C VAL A 488 14.04 -14.78 24.67
N SER A 489 13.63 -16.05 24.82
CA SER A 489 14.14 -17.21 24.07
C SER A 489 14.22 -16.96 22.55
N PRO A 490 15.20 -17.56 21.85
CA PRO A 490 15.33 -17.42 20.41
C PRO A 490 14.03 -17.84 19.71
N LEU A 491 13.60 -17.04 18.72
CA LEU A 491 12.38 -17.33 17.98
C LEU A 491 12.49 -18.66 17.23
N ASP A 492 11.43 -19.48 17.32
CA ASP A 492 11.32 -20.72 16.57
C ASP A 492 11.50 -20.51 15.06
N SER A 493 12.07 -21.51 14.39
CA SER A 493 12.18 -21.54 12.93
C SER A 493 10.78 -21.63 12.27
N LEU A 494 10.64 -21.16 11.03
CA LEU A 494 9.37 -21.33 10.31
C LEU A 494 9.04 -22.81 10.09
N GLU A 495 10.05 -23.67 9.92
CA GLU A 495 9.86 -25.12 9.80
C GLU A 495 9.28 -25.71 11.08
N HIS A 496 9.86 -25.39 12.23
CA HIS A 496 9.36 -25.80 13.54
C HIS A 496 7.88 -25.45 13.70
N ARG A 497 7.52 -24.20 13.39
CA ARG A 497 6.14 -23.70 13.55
C ARG A 497 5.16 -24.39 12.59
N ARG A 498 5.59 -24.69 11.35
CA ARG A 498 4.80 -25.48 10.39
C ARG A 498 4.59 -26.91 10.88
N ASP A 499 5.62 -27.54 11.45
CA ASP A 499 5.56 -28.91 11.95
C ASP A 499 4.60 -29.02 13.14
N VAL A 500 4.68 -28.08 14.09
CA VAL A 500 3.75 -27.99 15.22
C VAL A 500 2.31 -27.79 14.71
N ALA A 501 2.08 -26.88 13.77
CA ALA A 501 0.75 -26.67 13.19
C ALA A 501 0.21 -27.92 12.48
N ALA A 502 1.08 -28.67 11.80
CA ALA A 502 0.71 -29.89 11.11
C ALA A 502 0.28 -31.01 12.07
N LEU A 503 1.05 -31.22 13.15
CA LEU A 503 0.69 -32.19 14.19
C LEU A 503 -0.63 -31.84 14.87
N VAL A 504 -0.86 -30.55 15.15
CA VAL A 504 -2.13 -30.08 15.73
C VAL A 504 -3.31 -30.32 14.79
N VAL A 505 -3.17 -30.01 13.49
CA VAL A 505 -4.24 -30.28 12.51
C VAL A 505 -4.47 -31.78 12.33
N PHE A 506 -3.40 -32.59 12.36
CA PHE A 506 -3.52 -34.03 12.27
C PHE A 506 -4.20 -34.64 13.49
N HIS A 507 -3.89 -34.17 14.70
CA HIS A 507 -4.62 -34.55 15.93
C HIS A 507 -6.11 -34.22 15.84
N LYS A 508 -6.45 -33.00 15.36
CA LYS A 508 -7.86 -32.61 15.15
C LYS A 508 -8.58 -33.54 14.18
N ALA A 509 -7.90 -33.97 13.12
CA ALA A 509 -8.45 -34.89 12.14
C ALA A 509 -8.61 -36.30 12.73
N GLN A 510 -7.53 -36.84 13.32
CA GLN A 510 -7.39 -38.24 13.71
C GLN A 510 -8.07 -38.57 15.04
N VAL A 511 -7.90 -37.70 16.05
CA VAL A 511 -8.35 -37.94 17.43
C VAL A 511 -9.67 -37.23 17.72
N GLN A 512 -9.72 -35.91 17.48
CA GLN A 512 -10.92 -35.12 17.81
C GLN A 512 -12.08 -35.30 16.82
N GLY A 513 -11.85 -35.99 15.70
CA GLY A 513 -12.92 -36.32 14.77
C GLY A 513 -13.54 -35.11 14.05
N VAL A 514 -12.80 -34.00 13.85
CA VAL A 514 -13.34 -32.80 13.21
C VAL A 514 -13.83 -33.09 11.78
N LEU A 515 -15.11 -32.82 11.51
CA LEU A 515 -15.81 -33.27 10.30
C LEU A 515 -15.16 -32.77 8.99
N HIS A 516 -14.86 -31.47 8.90
CA HIS A 516 -14.26 -30.89 7.69
C HIS A 516 -12.80 -31.31 7.46
N LEU A 517 -12.19 -32.02 8.41
CA LEU A 517 -10.84 -32.59 8.28
C LEU A 517 -10.85 -34.11 8.08
N ALA A 518 -12.04 -34.73 7.94
CA ALA A 518 -12.17 -36.18 7.82
C ALA A 518 -11.32 -36.77 6.68
N GLY A 519 -11.20 -36.06 5.55
CA GLY A 519 -10.37 -36.47 4.42
C GLY A 519 -8.85 -36.51 4.68
N LEU A 520 -8.38 -35.98 5.82
CA LEU A 520 -6.98 -36.07 6.24
C LEU A 520 -6.70 -37.26 7.17
N ARG A 521 -7.74 -37.95 7.66
CA ARG A 521 -7.59 -39.11 8.55
C ARG A 521 -6.86 -40.24 7.84
N GLN A 522 -6.09 -40.99 8.61
CA GLN A 522 -5.36 -42.15 8.11
C GLN A 522 -5.78 -43.38 8.91
N PRO A 523 -5.81 -44.56 8.27
CA PRO A 523 -6.18 -45.78 8.97
C PRO A 523 -5.16 -46.09 10.07
N PRO A 524 -5.58 -46.71 11.19
CA PRO A 524 -4.65 -47.19 12.21
C PRO A 524 -3.62 -48.16 11.61
N ARG A 525 -2.39 -48.09 12.09
CA ARG A 525 -1.34 -49.02 11.64
C ARG A 525 -1.57 -50.39 12.24
N VAL A 526 -1.95 -51.36 11.42
CA VAL A 526 -2.04 -52.77 11.84
C VAL A 526 -0.64 -53.40 11.74
N ALA A 527 -0.09 -53.86 12.86
CA ALA A 527 1.18 -54.57 12.87
C ALA A 527 0.96 -56.02 12.40
N THR A 528 1.44 -56.37 11.20
CA THR A 528 1.31 -57.73 10.66
C THR A 528 2.42 -58.69 11.10
N ARG A 529 3.53 -58.18 11.67
CA ARG A 529 4.61 -58.98 12.27
C ARG A 529 5.18 -58.25 13.49
N SER A 530 5.31 -58.96 14.61
CA SER A 530 5.99 -58.46 15.81
C SER A 530 7.49 -58.67 15.65
N THR A 531 8.20 -57.65 15.19
CA THR A 531 9.67 -57.60 15.21
C THR A 531 10.11 -56.47 16.15
N ARG A 532 11.25 -56.65 16.82
CA ARG A 532 11.80 -55.73 17.86
C ARG A 532 11.97 -54.26 17.42
N THR A 533 11.84 -53.96 16.12
CA THR A 533 11.96 -52.62 15.51
C THR A 533 10.62 -51.93 15.20
N VAL A 534 9.47 -52.58 15.44
CA VAL A 534 8.16 -51.96 15.19
C VAL A 534 7.81 -51.00 16.34
N LEU A 535 7.79 -49.70 16.03
CA LEU A 535 7.27 -48.66 16.92
C LEU A 535 5.76 -48.86 17.13
N THR A 536 5.37 -49.57 18.19
CA THR A 536 3.97 -49.91 18.51
C THR A 536 3.39 -48.93 19.54
N SER A 537 3.07 -47.70 19.12
CA SER A 537 2.07 -46.90 19.83
C SER A 537 0.69 -47.22 19.26
N GLY A 538 -0.32 -47.48 20.09
CA GLY A 538 -1.71 -47.72 19.64
C GLY A 538 -2.30 -46.61 18.76
N ASP A 539 -1.72 -45.41 18.85
CA ASP A 539 -2.11 -44.21 18.11
C ASP A 539 -1.38 -44.04 16.76
N ALA A 540 -0.55 -45.01 16.36
CA ALA A 540 0.17 -44.97 15.09
C ALA A 540 -0.78 -45.16 13.91
N VAL A 541 -0.53 -44.44 12.83
CA VAL A 541 -1.31 -44.49 11.59
C VAL A 541 -0.51 -45.10 10.44
N GLU A 542 -1.21 -45.62 9.45
CA GLU A 542 -0.59 -46.04 8.20
C GLU A 542 0.02 -44.85 7.46
N VAL A 543 1.20 -45.05 6.90
CA VAL A 543 1.88 -44.06 6.06
C VAL A 543 1.70 -44.48 4.61
N PRO A 544 1.09 -43.63 3.75
CA PRO A 544 0.95 -43.95 2.34
C PRO A 544 2.30 -44.28 1.68
N ARG A 545 2.38 -45.45 1.05
CA ARG A 545 3.58 -45.91 0.34
C ARG A 545 3.68 -45.23 -1.02
N SER A 546 4.84 -44.66 -1.32
CA SER A 546 5.12 -44.11 -2.65
C SER A 546 6.61 -44.04 -2.91
N ARG A 547 7.02 -44.33 -4.16
CA ARG A 547 8.41 -44.16 -4.63
C ARG A 547 8.73 -42.71 -5.02
N ALA A 548 7.72 -41.86 -5.19
CA ALA A 548 7.91 -40.48 -5.62
C ALA A 548 8.18 -39.55 -4.42
N SER A 549 9.33 -38.87 -4.44
CA SER A 549 9.71 -37.90 -3.40
C SER A 549 8.71 -36.75 -3.25
N GLN A 550 7.97 -36.41 -4.31
CA GLN A 550 6.89 -35.41 -4.25
C GLN A 550 5.70 -35.90 -3.43
N HIS A 551 5.26 -37.15 -3.65
CA HIS A 551 4.15 -37.73 -2.89
C HIS A 551 4.53 -37.91 -1.42
N GLN A 552 5.75 -38.37 -1.15
CA GLN A 552 6.24 -38.50 0.23
C GLN A 552 6.26 -37.16 0.98
N ARG A 553 6.49 -36.03 0.29
CA ARG A 553 6.49 -34.69 0.88
C ARG A 553 5.09 -34.07 1.04
N THR A 554 4.04 -34.71 0.52
CA THR A 554 2.66 -34.25 0.75
C THR A 554 2.35 -34.17 2.24
N PHE A 555 1.33 -33.38 2.59
CA PHE A 555 0.86 -33.27 3.96
C PHE A 555 0.64 -34.67 4.57
N VAL A 556 -0.15 -35.52 3.91
CA VAL A 556 -0.46 -36.86 4.41
C VAL A 556 0.82 -37.68 4.59
N GLY A 557 1.64 -37.85 3.55
CA GLY A 557 2.83 -38.69 3.63
C GLY A 557 3.84 -38.22 4.69
N ARG A 558 4.12 -36.91 4.75
CA ARG A 558 5.10 -36.35 5.70
C ARG A 558 4.56 -36.34 7.13
N VAL A 559 3.31 -35.91 7.32
CA VAL A 559 2.72 -35.72 8.64
C VAL A 559 2.37 -37.06 9.28
N SER A 560 1.94 -38.08 8.55
CA SER A 560 1.76 -39.44 9.11
C SER A 560 3.06 -40.01 9.69
N ARG A 561 4.19 -39.83 8.99
CA ARG A 561 5.51 -40.25 9.53
C ARG A 561 5.88 -39.46 10.77
N MET A 562 5.69 -38.14 10.72
CA MET A 562 5.96 -37.26 11.86
C MET A 562 5.07 -37.59 13.06
N TRP A 563 3.81 -37.90 12.81
CA TRP A 563 2.81 -38.32 13.80
C TRP A 563 3.24 -39.58 14.52
N ASN A 564 3.61 -40.63 13.78
CA ASN A 564 4.05 -41.89 14.38
C ASN A 564 5.30 -41.74 15.28
N ILE A 565 6.22 -40.84 14.95
CA ILE A 565 7.37 -40.55 15.81
C ILE A 565 6.95 -39.71 17.02
N PHE A 566 5.99 -38.80 16.83
CA PHE A 566 5.45 -37.94 17.88
C PHE A 566 4.65 -38.74 18.91
N THR A 567 3.78 -39.66 18.50
CA THR A 567 2.94 -40.48 19.39
C THR A 567 3.71 -41.49 20.23
N VAL A 568 4.86 -41.95 19.73
CA VAL A 568 5.78 -42.77 20.54
C VAL A 568 6.42 -41.94 21.66
N ALA A 569 6.74 -40.68 21.38
CA ALA A 569 7.44 -39.79 22.33
C ALA A 569 6.49 -39.09 23.30
N VAL A 570 5.21 -38.98 22.97
CA VAL A 570 4.19 -38.27 23.76
C VAL A 570 3.01 -39.22 23.97
N PRO A 571 2.91 -39.89 25.14
CA PRO A 571 1.82 -40.81 25.44
C PRO A 571 0.50 -40.05 25.73
N HIS A 572 -0.62 -40.76 25.77
CA HIS A 572 -1.96 -40.24 26.11
C HIS A 572 -2.49 -39.14 25.19
N ILE A 573 -2.08 -39.12 23.92
CA ILE A 573 -2.51 -38.11 22.94
C ILE A 573 -4.03 -38.12 22.72
N GLN A 574 -4.69 -39.27 22.90
CA GLN A 574 -6.13 -39.44 22.77
C GLN A 574 -6.92 -38.56 23.76
N GLU A 575 -6.37 -38.32 24.95
CA GLU A 575 -7.01 -37.54 26.02
C GLU A 575 -6.65 -36.05 25.94
N MET A 576 -5.65 -35.68 25.14
CA MET A 576 -5.17 -34.31 25.06
C MET A 576 -6.12 -33.41 24.27
N ASN A 577 -6.44 -32.25 24.84
CA ASN A 577 -7.06 -31.17 24.09
C ASN A 577 -6.06 -30.52 23.11
N THR A 578 -6.56 -29.67 22.19
CA THR A 578 -5.74 -29.01 21.16
C THR A 578 -4.58 -28.19 21.74
N GLN A 579 -4.78 -27.52 22.88
CA GLN A 579 -3.75 -26.69 23.49
C GLN A 579 -2.63 -27.55 24.10
N SER A 580 -2.99 -28.63 24.79
CA SER A 580 -2.04 -29.61 25.33
C SER A 580 -1.20 -30.24 24.23
N VAL A 581 -1.82 -30.67 23.13
CA VAL A 581 -1.09 -31.21 21.97
C VAL A 581 -0.16 -30.17 21.36
N LYS A 582 -0.60 -28.92 21.23
CA LYS A 582 0.25 -27.85 20.71
C LYS A 582 1.49 -27.62 21.57
N LEU A 583 1.35 -27.62 22.89
CA LEU A 583 2.47 -27.48 23.82
C LEU A 583 3.41 -28.68 23.76
N ALA A 584 2.86 -29.90 23.74
CA ALA A 584 3.63 -31.13 23.62
C ALA A 584 4.40 -31.21 22.29
N ALA A 585 3.74 -30.90 21.17
CA ALA A 585 4.35 -30.83 19.84
C ALA A 585 5.47 -29.77 19.79
N ASN A 586 5.27 -28.61 20.43
CA ASN A 586 6.29 -27.57 20.52
C ASN A 586 7.53 -28.07 21.27
N ARG A 587 7.35 -28.66 22.47
CA ARG A 587 8.46 -29.20 23.27
C ARG A 587 9.18 -30.34 22.52
N TRP A 588 8.43 -31.28 21.97
CA TRP A 588 8.97 -32.39 21.20
C TRP A 588 9.81 -31.92 20.01
N ARG A 589 9.31 -30.93 19.25
CA ARG A 589 9.99 -30.45 18.04
C ARG A 589 11.27 -29.67 18.34
N LEU A 590 11.36 -29.00 19.50
CA LEU A 590 12.58 -28.31 19.97
C LEU A 590 13.74 -29.28 20.21
N LEU A 591 13.45 -30.53 20.60
CA LEU A 591 14.45 -31.58 20.83
C LEU A 591 14.96 -32.23 19.54
N LYS A 592 14.45 -31.83 18.36
CA LYS A 592 14.79 -32.44 17.07
C LYS A 592 15.58 -31.45 16.19
N PRO A 593 16.51 -31.94 15.36
CA PRO A 593 17.28 -31.07 14.47
C PRO A 593 16.38 -30.35 13.45
N THR A 594 16.86 -29.22 12.94
CA THR A 594 16.24 -28.49 11.83
C THR A 594 17.23 -28.45 10.66
N PRO A 595 16.92 -29.00 9.47
CA PRO A 595 15.63 -29.60 9.09
C PRO A 595 15.39 -30.98 9.70
N LEU A 596 14.12 -31.32 9.94
CA LEU A 596 13.74 -32.64 10.47
C LEU A 596 13.96 -33.71 9.39
N ARG A 597 14.83 -34.70 9.69
CA ARG A 597 15.05 -35.85 8.81
C ARG A 597 14.11 -36.99 9.20
N LEU A 598 13.10 -37.24 8.38
CA LEU A 598 12.21 -38.39 8.48
C LEU A 598 12.75 -39.48 7.54
N VAL A 599 13.49 -40.45 8.09
CA VAL A 599 14.02 -41.58 7.32
C VAL A 599 12.84 -42.45 6.87
N ILE A 600 12.86 -42.88 5.61
CA ILE A 600 11.93 -43.88 5.07
C ILE A 600 12.41 -45.23 5.61
N LEU A 601 11.67 -45.79 6.56
CA LEU A 601 11.82 -47.21 6.94
C LEU A 601 10.79 -48.04 6.18
#